data_AF-A0A800EUF3-F1
#
_entry.id   AF-A0A800EUF3-F1
#
_cell.length_a   1.000
_cell.length_b   1.000
_cell.length_c   1.000
_cell.angle_alpha   90.00
_cell.angle_beta   90.00
_cell.angle_gamma   90.00
#
_symmetry.space_group_name_H-M   'P 1'
#
loop_
_entity.id
_entity.type
_entity.pdbx_description
1 polymer ?
#
loop_
_entity_poly.entity_id
_entity_poly.type
_entity_poly.pdbx_seq_one_letter_code
_entity_poly.pdbx_strand_id
1 'polypeptide(L)'
;MKVILWISSLVTVVALGFVVTSPPVEAHHASGPFYDDTKSVEVIGEVTSFNFRNPHSFLFIRGENESGEMVDWEVEMGAAVSMSRNGWTRESISTGDQIRVVG
;
A
#
# COMPACT_ATOMS: atom_id res chain seq x y z
N MET A 1 -21.01 -46.05 -22.88
CA MET A 1 -21.49 -45.37 -21.64
C MET A 1 -20.56 -45.59 -20.46
N LYS A 2 -20.22 -46.83 -20.06
CA LYS A 2 -19.32 -47.08 -18.91
C LYS A 2 -17.94 -46.43 -19.07
N VAL A 3 -17.22 -46.62 -20.17
CA VAL A 3 -15.87 -46.03 -20.38
C VAL A 3 -15.84 -44.50 -20.23
N ILE A 4 -16.87 -43.79 -20.70
CA ILE A 4 -16.99 -42.33 -20.57
C ILE A 4 -17.12 -41.93 -19.09
N LEU A 5 -17.93 -42.65 -18.31
CA LEU A 5 -18.10 -42.41 -16.87
C LEU A 5 -16.80 -42.60 -16.08
N TRP A 6 -15.95 -43.54 -16.49
CA TRP A 6 -14.66 -43.82 -15.84
C TRP A 6 -13.64 -42.72 -16.14
N ILE A 7 -13.59 -42.24 -17.40
CA ILE A 7 -12.75 -41.12 -17.80
C ILE A 7 -13.17 -39.84 -17.05
N SER A 8 -14.48 -39.55 -16.99
CA SER A 8 -14.99 -38.38 -16.26
C SER A 8 -14.64 -38.45 -14.76
N SER A 9 -14.73 -39.63 -14.15
CA SER A 9 -14.37 -39.82 -12.74
C SER A 9 -12.87 -39.62 -12.50
N LEU A 10 -12.01 -40.15 -13.37
CA LEU A 10 -10.57 -39.97 -13.28
C LEU A 10 -10.17 -38.50 -13.42
N VAL A 11 -10.74 -37.79 -14.41
CA VAL A 11 -10.50 -36.36 -14.60
C VAL A 11 -10.92 -35.56 -13.37
N THR A 12 -12.06 -35.91 -12.77
CA THR A 12 -12.56 -35.27 -11.54
C THR A 12 -11.61 -35.48 -10.37
N VAL A 13 -11.13 -36.71 -10.15
CA VAL A 13 -10.18 -37.04 -9.08
C VAL A 13 -8.85 -36.32 -9.27
N VAL A 14 -8.33 -36.26 -10.49
CA VAL A 14 -7.08 -35.55 -10.80
C VAL A 14 -7.25 -34.05 -10.56
N ALA A 15 -8.34 -33.44 -11.01
CA ALA A 15 -8.62 -32.03 -10.79
C ALA A 15 -8.75 -31.67 -9.29
N LEU A 16 -9.46 -32.50 -8.52
CA LEU A 16 -9.55 -32.37 -7.06
C LEU A 16 -8.17 -32.51 -6.38
N GLY A 17 -7.34 -33.45 -6.85
CA GLY A 17 -5.97 -33.61 -6.37
C GLY A 17 -5.12 -32.34 -6.54
N PHE A 18 -5.24 -31.64 -7.67
CA PHE A 18 -4.54 -30.37 -7.90
C PHE A 18 -5.03 -29.24 -6.99
N VAL A 19 -6.34 -29.15 -6.72
CA VAL A 19 -6.88 -28.11 -5.82
C VAL A 19 -6.41 -28.33 -4.38
N VAL A 20 -6.41 -29.59 -3.90
CA VAL A 20 -6.04 -29.91 -2.51
C VAL A 20 -4.53 -29.79 -2.26
N THR A 21 -3.70 -29.93 -3.29
CA THR A 21 -2.23 -29.85 -3.16
C THR A 21 -1.66 -28.48 -3.46
N SER A 22 -2.50 -27.50 -3.81
CA SER A 22 -2.03 -26.14 -4.07
C SER A 22 -1.50 -25.50 -2.79
N PRO A 23 -0.22 -25.09 -2.72
CA PRO A 23 0.31 -24.40 -1.55
C PRO A 23 -0.36 -23.03 -1.39
N PRO A 24 -0.47 -22.52 -0.15
CA PRO A 24 -0.95 -21.16 0.07
C PRO A 24 -0.04 -20.17 -0.68
N VAL A 25 -0.65 -19.23 -1.40
CA VAL A 25 0.09 -18.11 -2.00
C VAL A 25 0.25 -17.04 -0.94
N GLU A 26 1.49 -16.70 -0.59
CA GLU A 26 1.78 -15.59 0.31
C GLU A 26 1.72 -14.27 -0.45
N ALA A 27 0.63 -13.52 -0.28
CA ALA A 27 0.59 -12.12 -0.68
C ALA A 27 1.23 -11.28 0.43
N HIS A 28 2.46 -10.82 0.21
CA HIS A 28 3.14 -9.90 1.13
C HIS A 28 2.69 -8.47 0.83
N HIS A 29 2.13 -7.77 1.83
CA HIS A 29 1.91 -6.33 1.77
C HIS A 29 3.27 -5.63 1.93
N ALA A 30 4.06 -5.60 0.86
CA ALA A 30 5.43 -5.06 0.86
C ALA A 30 5.48 -3.68 0.18
N SER A 31 6.16 -2.74 0.83
CA SER A 31 6.53 -1.43 0.26
C SER A 31 7.80 -1.51 -0.60
N GLY A 32 8.65 -2.52 -0.38
CA GLY A 32 9.95 -2.67 -1.05
C GLY A 32 9.97 -2.68 -2.59
N PRO A 33 8.90 -3.07 -3.31
CA PRO A 33 8.84 -2.91 -4.76
C PRO A 33 8.74 -1.44 -5.23
N PHE A 34 8.27 -0.54 -4.37
CA PHE A 34 8.01 0.87 -4.69
C PHE A 34 8.98 1.83 -4.00
N TYR A 35 9.55 1.43 -2.86
CA TYR A 35 10.41 2.26 -2.02
C TYR A 35 11.71 1.53 -1.69
N ASP A 36 12.82 2.27 -1.75
CA ASP A 36 14.17 1.81 -1.39
C ASP A 36 14.41 2.16 0.09
N ASP A 37 14.31 1.18 0.97
CA ASP A 37 14.43 1.36 2.43
C ASP A 37 15.84 1.72 2.90
N THR A 38 16.81 1.72 1.99
CA THR A 38 18.19 2.17 2.27
C THR A 38 18.37 3.67 2.01
N LYS A 39 17.37 4.32 1.41
CA LYS A 39 17.37 5.77 1.14
C LYS A 39 16.37 6.45 2.07
N SER A 40 16.66 7.71 2.38
CA SER A 40 15.71 8.55 3.07
C SER A 40 15.66 9.94 2.45
N VAL A 41 14.47 10.51 2.41
CA VAL A 41 14.20 11.86 1.92
C VAL A 41 13.58 12.68 3.04
N GLU A 42 14.11 13.88 3.26
CA GLU A 42 13.53 14.88 4.16
C GLU A 42 12.89 15.99 3.34
N VAL A 43 11.64 16.34 3.69
CA VAL A 43 10.91 17.45 3.10
C VAL A 43 10.45 18.37 4.21
N ILE A 44 10.75 19.66 4.07
CA ILE A 44 10.19 20.73 4.89
C ILE A 44 9.35 21.62 3.98
N GLY A 45 8.08 21.80 4.32
CA GLY A 45 7.19 22.58 3.47
C GLY A 45 5.76 22.68 3.98
N GLU A 46 4.94 23.32 3.14
CA GLU A 46 3.54 23.62 3.46
C GLU A 46 2.64 22.47 2.99
N VAL A 47 1.77 22.00 3.88
CA VAL A 47 0.77 21.00 3.52
C VAL A 47 -0.25 21.61 2.56
N THR A 48 -0.37 21.02 1.38
CA THR A 48 -1.38 21.42 0.39
C THR A 48 -2.66 20.58 0.54
N SER A 49 -2.53 19.31 0.93
CA SER A 49 -3.68 18.42 1.16
C SER A 49 -3.35 17.24 2.07
N PHE A 50 -4.31 16.83 2.91
CA PHE A 50 -4.25 15.59 3.68
C PHE A 50 -5.45 14.70 3.35
N ASN A 51 -5.19 13.59 2.66
CA ASN A 51 -6.18 12.61 2.26
C ASN A 51 -6.20 11.43 3.23
N PHE A 52 -6.95 11.56 4.33
CA PHE A 52 -7.09 10.51 5.33
C PHE A 52 -8.15 9.47 4.94
N ARG A 53 -7.69 8.38 4.29
CA ARG A 53 -8.56 7.36 3.68
C ARG A 53 -7.96 5.94 3.74
N ASN A 54 -8.75 4.96 3.32
CA ASN A 54 -8.29 3.58 3.08
C ASN A 54 -8.21 3.32 1.57
N PRO A 55 -7.33 2.42 1.08
CA PRO A 55 -6.39 1.58 1.84
C PRO A 55 -5.12 2.30 2.29
N HIS A 56 -4.75 3.42 1.67
CA HIS A 56 -3.61 4.26 2.05
C HIS A 56 -4.05 5.73 2.14
N SER A 57 -3.61 6.40 3.20
CA SER A 57 -3.73 7.85 3.32
C SER A 57 -2.56 8.52 2.62
N PHE A 58 -2.72 9.78 2.20
CA PHE A 58 -1.69 10.52 1.51
C PHE A 58 -1.60 11.94 2.03
N LEU A 59 -0.39 12.46 2.10
CA LEU A 59 -0.09 13.84 2.49
C LEU A 59 0.67 14.52 1.35
N PHE A 60 0.24 15.72 0.99
CA PHE A 60 0.80 16.50 -0.12
C PHE A 60 1.45 17.75 0.44
N ILE A 61 2.69 18.02 0.03
CA ILE A 61 3.52 19.09 0.59
C ILE A 61 4.18 19.86 -0.53
N ARG A 62 4.10 21.19 -0.49
CA ARG A 62 4.91 22.08 -1.34
C ARG A 62 6.22 22.38 -0.62
N GLY A 63 7.34 21.87 -1.12
CA GLY A 63 8.65 21.99 -0.47
C GLY A 63 9.81 21.94 -1.45
N GLU A 64 10.99 22.37 -1.02
CA GLU A 64 12.20 22.30 -1.85
C GLU A 64 12.71 20.85 -1.98
N ASN A 65 13.30 20.51 -3.12
CA ASN A 65 14.11 19.31 -3.28
C ASN A 65 15.59 19.57 -2.96
N GLU A 66 16.44 18.55 -3.10
CA GLU A 66 17.89 18.68 -2.83
C GLU A 66 18.60 19.73 -3.70
N SER A 67 18.02 20.11 -4.84
CA SER A 67 18.55 21.16 -5.72
C SER A 67 18.04 22.57 -5.38
N GLY A 68 17.17 22.71 -4.37
CA GLY A 68 16.53 23.97 -3.99
C GLY A 68 15.33 24.34 -4.87
N GLU A 69 14.86 23.44 -5.74
CA GLU A 69 13.67 23.69 -6.56
C GLU A 69 12.41 23.36 -5.76
N MET A 70 11.43 24.27 -5.79
CA MET A 70 10.11 24.04 -5.21
C MET A 70 9.32 23.01 -6.02
N VAL A 71 8.99 21.88 -5.40
CA VAL A 71 8.23 20.79 -6.01
C VAL A 71 7.04 20.39 -5.13
N ASP A 72 6.10 19.65 -5.72
CA ASP A 72 4.98 19.05 -5.01
C ASP A 72 5.37 17.62 -4.63
N TRP A 73 5.46 17.37 -3.32
CA TRP A 73 5.76 16.07 -2.74
C TRP A 73 4.48 15.32 -2.42
N GLU A 74 4.43 14.04 -2.80
CA GLU A 74 3.41 13.09 -2.36
C GLU A 74 4.04 12.13 -1.36
N VAL A 75 3.46 12.06 -0.16
CA VAL A 75 3.89 11.20 0.93
C VAL A 75 2.81 10.13 1.14
N GLU A 76 3.15 8.89 0.84
CA GLU A 76 2.29 7.75 1.18
C GLU A 76 2.31 7.52 2.68
N MET A 77 1.12 7.31 3.26
CA MET A 77 0.94 6.97 4.66
C MET A 77 0.13 5.67 4.80
N GLY A 78 0.06 5.15 6.02
CA GLY A 78 -0.73 3.95 6.30
C GLY A 78 -2.24 4.11 6.05
N ALA A 79 -2.95 2.98 6.15
CA ALA A 79 -4.42 2.97 6.14
C ALA A 79 -5.00 3.84 7.26
N ALA A 80 -6.01 4.66 6.94
CA ALA A 80 -6.70 5.48 7.93
C ALA A 80 -7.20 4.67 9.14
N VAL A 81 -7.69 3.43 8.93
CA VAL A 81 -8.11 2.55 10.03
C VAL A 81 -6.96 2.23 10.99
N SER A 82 -5.75 1.99 10.47
CA SER A 82 -4.57 1.72 11.30
C SER A 82 -4.11 2.98 12.03
N MET A 83 -4.01 4.10 11.30
CA MET A 83 -3.60 5.39 11.88
C MET A 83 -4.57 5.89 12.94
N SER A 84 -5.89 5.72 12.76
CA SER A 84 -6.88 6.09 13.77
C SER A 84 -6.76 5.30 15.07
N ARG A 85 -6.29 4.05 15.02
CA ARG A 85 -5.97 3.30 16.25
C ARG A 85 -4.80 3.91 17.02
N ASN A 86 -3.95 4.68 16.33
CA ASN A 86 -2.85 5.46 16.90
C ASN A 86 -3.22 6.94 17.16
N GLY A 87 -4.51 7.29 17.15
CA GLY A 87 -5.01 8.62 17.51
C GLY A 87 -5.11 9.64 16.38
N TRP A 88 -4.84 9.24 15.12
CA TRP A 88 -4.99 10.14 13.98
C TRP A 88 -6.44 10.30 13.54
N THR A 89 -6.80 11.51 13.14
CA THR A 89 -8.10 11.86 12.58
C THR A 89 -7.91 12.64 11.28
N ARG A 90 -9.01 13.01 10.61
CA ARG A 90 -8.96 13.83 9.38
C ARG A 90 -8.43 15.25 9.66
N GLU A 91 -8.51 15.66 10.92
CA GLU A 91 -8.16 16.98 11.42
C GLU A 91 -6.75 17.00 12.03
N SER A 92 -6.02 15.87 12.04
CA SER A 92 -4.66 15.81 12.59
C SER A 92 -3.64 16.68 11.84
N ILE A 93 -3.88 16.93 10.55
CA ILE A 93 -3.08 17.81 9.71
C ILE A 93 -4.04 18.67 8.89
N SER A 94 -3.78 19.97 8.84
CA SER A 94 -4.54 20.93 8.05
C SER A 94 -3.72 21.45 6.87
N THR A 95 -4.39 21.84 5.79
CA THR A 95 -3.76 22.63 4.72
C THR A 95 -3.20 23.92 5.29
N GLY A 96 -1.98 24.29 4.89
CA GLY A 96 -1.24 25.44 5.40
C GLY A 96 -0.30 25.12 6.57
N ASP A 97 -0.35 23.91 7.14
CA ASP A 97 0.59 23.52 8.19
C ASP A 97 2.02 23.45 7.62
N GLN A 98 2.98 24.04 8.33
CA GLN A 98 4.40 23.89 8.05
C GLN A 98 4.93 22.66 8.78
N ILE A 99 5.34 21.64 8.03
CA ILE A 99 5.77 20.37 8.60
C ILE A 99 7.11 19.93 8.06
N ARG A 100 7.77 19.06 8.82
CA ARG A 100 8.91 18.27 8.37
C ARG A 100 8.48 16.81 8.28
N VAL A 101 8.68 16.20 7.12
CA VAL A 101 8.46 14.78 6.88
C VAL A 101 9.77 14.10 6.52
N VAL A 102 9.96 12.89 7.04
CA VAL A 102 11.10 12.02 6.74
C VAL A 102 10.55 10.63 6.44
N GLY A 103 11.04 10.01 5.37
CA GLY A 103 10.65 8.67 4.94
C GLY A 103 11.70 8.03 4.07
#